data_AF-A0A379GBR1-F1
#
_entry.id   AF-A0A379GBR1-F1
#
_cell.length_a   1.000
_cell.length_b   1.000
_cell.length_c   1.000
_cell.angle_alpha   90.00
_cell.angle_beta   90.00
_cell.angle_gamma   90.00
#
_symmetry.space_group_name_H-M   'P 1'
#
loop_
_entity.id
_entity.type
_entity.pdbx_description
1 polymer ?
#
loop_
_entity_poly.entity_id
_entity_poly.type
_entity_poly.pdbx_seq_one_letter_code
_entity_poly.pdbx_strand_id
1 'polypeptide(L)'
;MNLFTDSKLVYEGRKSLLSESEIRQLLEITGDKINSFIQFYQTYDGVFFPKQAMMFRHLFYSVEKADWDKIEIGFFLKIEDIITNRKILLEEDKELECFVKTHIPFADDGCGNDVWIEISTGIIKAFYHEYSIEEGLIEIAPNFNDFCSSLENWTLK
;
A
#
# COMPACT_ATOMS: atom_id res chain seq x y z
N MET A 1 4.25 -8.69 15.95
CA MET A 1 3.13 -7.79 16.22
C MET A 1 2.04 -8.14 15.21
N ASN A 2 0.79 -8.35 15.63
CA ASN A 2 -0.29 -8.67 14.69
C ASN A 2 -0.86 -7.35 14.19
N LEU A 3 -0.54 -6.97 12.93
CA LEU A 3 -0.94 -5.68 12.35
C LEU A 3 -2.37 -5.68 11.82
N PHE A 4 -2.96 -6.86 11.65
CA PHE A 4 -4.34 -7.02 11.24
C PHE A 4 -5.21 -7.20 12.49
N THR A 5 -6.19 -6.32 12.64
CA THR A 5 -7.09 -6.23 13.80
C THR A 5 -8.22 -7.24 13.75
N ASP A 6 -8.62 -7.70 12.55
CA ASP A 6 -9.64 -8.73 12.40
C ASP A 6 -9.02 -10.14 12.41
N SER A 7 -9.34 -10.89 13.46
CA SER A 7 -9.10 -12.33 13.59
C SER A 7 -9.62 -13.18 12.42
N LYS A 8 -10.45 -12.61 11.54
CA LYS A 8 -11.02 -13.27 10.38
C LYS A 8 -10.33 -12.95 9.07
N LEU A 9 -9.51 -11.89 8.96
CA LEU A 9 -8.80 -11.58 7.72
C LEU A 9 -7.91 -12.77 7.34
N VAL A 10 -8.15 -13.38 6.17
CA VAL A 10 -7.38 -14.53 5.71
C VAL A 10 -6.25 -14.03 4.84
N TYR A 11 -5.02 -14.31 5.24
CA TYR A 11 -3.84 -13.88 4.50
C TYR A 11 -2.70 -14.90 4.60
N GLU A 12 -1.84 -14.88 3.60
CA GLU A 12 -0.63 -15.71 3.51
C GLU A 12 0.57 -14.79 3.31
N GLY A 13 1.35 -14.59 4.38
CA GLY A 13 2.53 -13.75 4.35
C GLY A 13 3.82 -14.54 4.08
N ARG A 14 4.65 -14.05 3.17
CA ARG A 14 6.00 -14.57 2.97
C ARG A 14 6.90 -14.05 4.09
N LYS A 15 7.45 -14.92 4.94
CA LYS A 15 8.35 -14.47 6.02
C LYS A 15 9.54 -13.70 5.45
N SER A 16 9.80 -12.53 6.01
CA SER A 16 10.98 -11.72 5.70
C SER A 16 12.18 -12.17 6.51
N LEU A 17 13.37 -11.97 5.94
CA LEU A 17 14.67 -12.11 6.62
C LEU A 17 15.43 -10.79 6.64
N LEU A 18 14.81 -9.71 6.18
CA LEU A 18 15.44 -8.41 6.02
C LEU A 18 15.43 -7.63 7.34
N SER A 19 16.56 -7.01 7.63
CA SER A 19 16.71 -6.04 8.70
C SER A 19 16.08 -4.69 8.34
N GLU A 20 15.82 -3.86 9.36
CA GLU A 20 15.34 -2.49 9.16
C GLU A 20 16.26 -1.68 8.24
N SER A 21 17.58 -1.81 8.42
CA SER A 21 18.58 -1.11 7.61
C SER A 21 18.57 -1.54 6.15
N GLU A 22 18.39 -2.84 5.89
CA GLU A 22 18.31 -3.35 4.51
C GLU A 22 17.06 -2.82 3.82
N ILE A 23 15.90 -2.84 4.49
CA ILE A 23 14.64 -2.32 3.92
C ILE A 23 14.77 -0.83 3.61
N ARG A 24 15.30 -0.04 4.56
CA ARG A 24 15.51 1.40 4.35
C ARG A 24 16.44 1.69 3.18
N GLN A 25 17.52 0.93 3.06
CA GLN A 25 18.49 1.10 1.97
C GLN A 25 17.87 0.71 0.63
N LEU A 26 17.18 -0.44 0.56
CA LEU A 26 16.58 -0.97 -0.67
C LEU A 26 15.46 -0.08 -1.22
N LEU A 27 14.69 0.54 -0.33
CA LEU A 27 13.54 1.38 -0.69
C LEU A 27 13.85 2.90 -0.65
N GLU A 28 15.09 3.27 -0.34
CA GLU A 28 15.57 4.66 -0.25
C GLU A 28 14.77 5.50 0.77
N ILE A 29 14.36 4.89 1.88
CA ILE A 29 13.51 5.53 2.88
C ILE A 29 14.34 6.49 3.74
N THR A 30 13.95 7.76 3.75
CA THR A 30 14.49 8.78 4.64
C THR A 30 13.43 9.19 5.67
N GLY A 31 13.77 9.16 6.96
CA GLY A 31 12.86 9.53 8.05
C GLY A 31 12.14 8.36 8.73
N ASP A 32 11.18 8.70 9.60
CA ASP A 32 10.57 7.78 10.58
C ASP A 32 9.04 7.65 10.44
N LYS A 33 8.43 8.41 9.54
CA LYS A 33 6.96 8.47 9.36
C LYS A 33 6.34 7.14 8.92
N ILE A 34 7.13 6.30 8.25
CA ILE A 34 6.69 4.99 7.75
C ILE A 34 7.32 3.83 8.52
N ASN A 35 7.68 4.03 9.80
CA ASN A 35 8.29 2.98 10.62
C ASN A 35 7.40 1.72 10.76
N SER A 36 6.07 1.87 10.83
CA SER A 36 5.15 0.72 10.87
C SER A 36 5.18 -0.10 9.59
N PHE A 37 5.30 0.56 8.43
CA PHE A 37 5.51 -0.09 7.14
C PHE A 37 6.82 -0.89 7.13
N ILE A 38 7.91 -0.31 7.63
CA ILE A 38 9.19 -1.03 7.72
C ILE A 38 9.08 -2.23 8.65
N GLN A 39 8.48 -2.06 9.84
CA GLN A 39 8.26 -3.16 10.79
C GLN A 39 7.42 -4.30 10.20
N PHE A 40 6.44 -3.96 9.36
CA PHE A 40 5.70 -4.95 8.60
C PHE A 40 6.62 -5.73 7.67
N TYR A 41 7.44 -5.05 6.87
CA TYR A 41 8.36 -5.69 5.93
C TYR A 41 9.54 -6.42 6.59
N GLN A 42 9.83 -6.16 7.87
CA GLN A 42 10.71 -7.01 8.67
C GLN A 42 10.05 -8.35 9.06
N THR A 43 8.73 -8.42 9.03
CA THR A 43 7.95 -9.62 9.35
C THR A 43 7.56 -10.38 8.09
N TYR A 44 7.03 -9.67 7.09
CA TYR A 44 6.50 -10.23 5.85
C TYR A 44 7.02 -9.48 4.62
N ASP A 45 7.68 -10.19 3.71
CA ASP A 45 8.10 -9.66 2.42
C ASP A 45 7.06 -10.00 1.35
N GLY A 46 5.94 -9.28 1.42
CA GLY A 46 4.74 -9.53 0.63
C GLY A 46 3.71 -10.41 1.34
N VAL A 47 2.45 -10.15 1.03
CA VAL A 47 1.28 -10.84 1.58
C VAL A 47 0.28 -11.08 0.46
N PHE A 48 -0.24 -12.29 0.36
CA PHE A 48 -1.36 -12.61 -0.51
C PHE A 48 -2.65 -12.69 0.32
N PHE A 49 -3.76 -12.19 -0.20
CA PHE A 49 -5.08 -12.33 0.42
C PHE A 49 -5.92 -13.34 -0.39
N PRO A 50 -6.01 -14.62 0.02
CA PRO A 50 -6.77 -15.65 -0.70
C PRO A 50 -8.26 -15.33 -0.81
N LYS A 51 -8.77 -14.53 0.12
CA LYS A 51 -10.07 -13.87 0.00
C LYS A 51 -9.79 -12.39 -0.20
N GLN A 52 -10.48 -11.79 -1.15
CA GLN A 52 -10.33 -10.37 -1.45
C GLN A 52 -10.44 -9.54 -0.16
N ALA A 53 -9.39 -8.79 0.15
CA ALA A 53 -9.39 -7.86 1.25
C ALA A 53 -10.02 -6.54 0.77
N MET A 54 -10.75 -5.89 1.65
CA MET A 54 -11.40 -4.61 1.37
C MET A 54 -11.06 -3.64 2.48
N MET A 55 -10.80 -2.38 2.12
CA MET A 55 -10.79 -1.27 3.07
C MET A 55 -11.92 -0.28 2.75
N PHE A 56 -12.26 0.53 3.74
CA PHE A 56 -13.30 1.55 3.64
C PHE A 56 -12.78 2.91 4.09
N ARG A 57 -12.79 3.90 3.20
CA ARG A 57 -12.26 5.25 3.46
C ARG A 57 -13.09 6.02 4.48
N HIS A 58 -14.39 5.75 4.57
CA HIS A 58 -15.28 6.41 5.54
C HIS A 58 -14.89 6.16 7.00
N LEU A 59 -14.04 5.17 7.27
CA LEU A 59 -13.48 4.94 8.60
C LEU A 59 -12.52 6.06 9.04
N PHE A 60 -11.96 6.81 8.09
CA PHE A 60 -10.94 7.84 8.33
C PHE A 60 -11.35 9.24 7.86
N TYR A 61 -12.16 9.31 6.79
CA TYR A 61 -12.52 10.55 6.12
C TYR A 61 -14.03 10.67 5.94
N SER A 62 -14.54 11.89 5.78
CA SER A 62 -15.91 12.10 5.30
C SER A 62 -15.95 11.84 3.80
N VAL A 63 -16.62 10.77 3.38
CA VAL A 63 -16.73 10.36 1.96
C VAL A 63 -18.10 10.75 1.42
N GLU A 64 -18.14 11.49 0.31
CA GLU A 64 -19.39 11.89 -0.33
C GLU A 64 -20.09 10.70 -0.99
N LYS A 65 -21.41 10.84 -1.19
CA LYS A 65 -22.20 9.83 -1.89
C LYS A 65 -21.75 9.75 -3.36
N ALA A 66 -21.33 8.56 -3.78
CA ALA A 66 -20.74 8.24 -5.10
C ALA A 66 -19.23 8.48 -5.23
N ASP A 67 -18.55 8.90 -4.17
CA ASP A 67 -17.08 8.85 -4.12
C ASP A 67 -16.60 7.40 -3.82
N TRP A 68 -15.35 7.14 -4.14
CA TRP A 68 -14.68 5.85 -4.00
C TRP A 68 -14.49 5.53 -2.53
N ASP A 69 -15.46 4.92 -1.85
CA ASP A 69 -15.31 4.54 -0.44
C ASP A 69 -14.58 3.20 -0.26
N LYS A 70 -14.86 2.25 -1.16
CA LYS A 70 -14.40 0.87 -1.07
C LYS A 70 -13.15 0.69 -1.94
N ILE A 71 -12.07 0.22 -1.34
CA ILE A 71 -10.82 -0.06 -2.06
C ILE A 71 -10.50 -1.54 -1.89
N GLU A 72 -10.41 -2.23 -3.02
CA GLU A 72 -10.06 -3.64 -3.11
C GLU A 72 -8.55 -3.83 -2.99
N ILE A 73 -8.13 -4.83 -2.23
CA ILE A 73 -6.72 -5.18 -2.03
C ILE A 73 -6.54 -6.68 -2.27
N GLY A 74 -5.75 -7.03 -3.29
CA GLY A 74 -5.46 -8.41 -3.66
C GLY A 74 -4.21 -8.95 -2.97
N PHE A 75 -3.16 -8.13 -2.89
CA PHE A 75 -1.90 -8.51 -2.25
C PHE A 75 -1.06 -7.29 -1.89
N PHE A 76 -0.09 -7.51 -1.01
CA PHE A 76 1.04 -6.62 -0.82
C PHE A 76 2.24 -7.15 -1.60
N LEU A 77 2.89 -6.26 -2.34
CA LEU A 77 4.06 -6.52 -3.15
C LEU A 77 5.25 -6.96 -2.29
N LYS A 78 6.10 -7.82 -2.85
CA LYS A 78 7.42 -8.08 -2.27
C LYS A 78 8.34 -6.91 -2.56
N ILE A 79 9.37 -6.73 -1.74
CA ILE A 79 10.38 -5.68 -1.95
C ILE A 79 11.04 -5.77 -3.32
N GLU A 80 11.30 -6.98 -3.84
CA GLU A 80 11.85 -7.16 -5.20
C GLU A 80 10.94 -6.58 -6.29
N ASP A 81 9.63 -6.77 -6.16
CA ASP A 81 8.62 -6.29 -7.10
C ASP A 81 8.46 -4.77 -6.97
N ILE A 82 8.48 -4.24 -5.74
CA ILE A 82 8.48 -2.79 -5.47
C ILE A 82 9.65 -2.10 -6.18
N ILE A 83 10.87 -2.64 -6.03
CA ILE A 83 12.07 -2.07 -6.66
C ILE A 83 11.96 -2.14 -8.18
N THR A 84 11.48 -3.27 -8.71
CA THR A 84 11.34 -3.47 -10.15
C THR A 84 10.32 -2.50 -10.75
N ASN A 85 9.14 -2.38 -10.14
CA ASN A 85 8.07 -1.48 -10.60
C ASN A 85 8.54 -0.03 -10.58
N ARG A 86 9.19 0.42 -9.51
CA ARG A 86 9.73 1.80 -9.42
C ARG A 86 10.77 2.07 -10.51
N LYS A 87 11.64 1.09 -10.84
CA LYS A 87 12.62 1.25 -11.93
C LYS A 87 11.96 1.38 -13.30
N ILE A 88 10.98 0.52 -13.59
CA ILE A 88 10.24 0.56 -14.86
C ILE A 88 9.56 1.92 -15.03
N LEU A 89 8.84 2.39 -14.00
CA LEU A 89 8.15 3.69 -14.04
C LEU A 89 9.12 4.86 -14.27
N LEU A 90 10.30 4.83 -13.67
CA LEU A 90 11.34 5.86 -13.89
C LEU A 90 11.93 5.84 -15.30
N GLU A 91 11.95 4.68 -15.97
CA GLU A 91 12.44 4.53 -17.34
C GLU A 91 11.40 4.96 -18.37
N GLU A 92 10.12 4.71 -18.09
CA GLU A 92 9.00 4.94 -19.01
C GLU A 92 8.43 6.36 -18.93
N ASP A 93 8.40 6.97 -17.73
CA ASP A 93 7.73 8.26 -17.52
C ASP A 93 8.53 9.19 -16.60
N LYS A 94 9.13 10.22 -17.21
CA LYS A 94 9.89 11.25 -16.50
C LYS A 94 9.00 12.19 -15.67
N GLU A 95 7.72 12.32 -16.00
CA GLU A 95 6.79 13.17 -15.25
C GLU A 95 6.46 12.52 -13.90
N LEU A 96 6.50 11.19 -13.81
CA LEU A 96 6.33 10.41 -12.59
C LEU A 96 7.58 10.32 -11.71
N GLU A 97 8.73 10.85 -12.14
CA GLU A 97 10.00 10.72 -11.40
C GLU A 97 9.91 11.26 -9.96
N CYS A 98 9.30 12.43 -9.79
CA CYS A 98 9.12 13.02 -8.45
C CYS A 98 8.20 12.17 -7.58
N PHE A 99 7.13 11.63 -8.18
CA PHE A 99 6.16 10.80 -7.47
C PHE A 99 6.82 9.49 -7.00
N VAL A 100 7.52 8.78 -7.88
CA VAL A 100 8.21 7.52 -7.56
C VAL A 100 9.33 7.70 -6.52
N LYS A 101 9.94 8.89 -6.44
CA LYS A 101 10.95 9.20 -5.40
C LYS A 101 10.35 9.51 -4.04
N THR A 102 9.10 9.97 -4.00
CA THR A 102 8.42 10.39 -2.77
C THR A 102 7.41 9.36 -2.25
N HIS A 103 7.05 8.38 -3.09
CA HIS A 103 6.06 7.35 -2.79
C HIS A 103 6.59 5.95 -3.09
N ILE A 104 6.11 4.96 -2.34
CA ILE A 104 6.46 3.55 -2.52
C ILE A 104 5.17 2.78 -2.85
N PRO A 105 5.08 2.10 -4.01
CA PRO A 105 3.96 1.21 -4.28
C PRO A 105 4.13 -0.02 -3.40
N PHE A 106 3.07 -0.50 -2.78
CA PHE A 106 3.18 -1.65 -1.87
C PHE A 106 2.01 -2.62 -1.91
N ALA A 107 0.85 -2.24 -2.46
CA ALA A 107 -0.27 -3.14 -2.65
C ALA A 107 -0.94 -2.92 -4.00
N ASP A 108 -1.70 -3.92 -4.44
CA ASP A 108 -2.37 -3.94 -5.74
C ASP A 108 -3.66 -4.77 -5.63
N ASP A 109 -4.67 -4.43 -6.44
CA ASP A 109 -5.96 -5.13 -6.49
C ASP A 109 -5.96 -6.39 -7.37
N GLY A 110 -4.90 -6.61 -8.14
CA GLY A 110 -4.75 -7.67 -9.14
C GLY A 110 -5.30 -7.30 -10.52
N CYS A 111 -5.73 -6.06 -10.71
CA CYS A 111 -6.30 -5.52 -11.95
C CYS A 111 -5.60 -4.22 -12.40
N GLY A 112 -4.48 -3.86 -11.76
CA GLY A 112 -3.64 -2.74 -12.16
C GLY A 112 -3.94 -1.43 -11.45
N ASN A 113 -4.75 -1.43 -10.38
CA ASN A 113 -4.82 -0.30 -9.46
C ASN A 113 -3.92 -0.58 -8.27
N ASP A 114 -2.97 0.32 -8.02
CA ASP A 114 -1.96 0.16 -6.99
C ASP A 114 -2.14 1.15 -5.84
N VAL A 115 -1.59 0.76 -4.70
CA VAL A 115 -1.64 1.52 -3.46
C VAL A 115 -0.22 1.90 -3.07
N TRP A 116 -0.07 3.17 -2.75
CA TRP A 116 1.18 3.84 -2.49
C TRP A 116 1.21 4.39 -1.06
N ILE A 117 2.39 4.39 -0.47
CA ILE A 117 2.67 5.10 0.78
C ILE A 117 3.59 6.29 0.49
N GLU A 118 3.20 7.48 0.92
CA GLU A 118 4.05 8.66 0.87
C GLU A 118 5.11 8.61 1.98
N ILE A 119 6.39 8.71 1.63
CA ILE A 119 7.51 8.51 2.58
C ILE A 119 7.54 9.60 3.66
N SER A 120 7.27 10.85 3.28
CA SER A 120 7.40 12.04 4.12
C SER A 120 6.27 12.20 5.15
N THR A 121 5.10 11.61 4.90
CA THR A 121 3.89 11.78 5.72
C THR A 121 3.38 10.46 6.28
N GLY A 122 3.59 9.36 5.55
CA GLY A 122 3.00 8.05 5.80
C GLY A 122 1.57 7.88 5.29
N ILE A 123 1.02 8.89 4.62
CA ILE A 123 -0.32 8.84 4.03
C ILE A 123 -0.37 7.76 2.95
N ILE A 124 -1.45 6.99 2.95
CA ILE A 124 -1.71 5.93 1.97
C ILE A 124 -2.64 6.46 0.89
N LYS A 125 -2.28 6.20 -0.37
CA LYS A 125 -3.00 6.67 -1.55
C LYS A 125 -3.29 5.51 -2.49
N ALA A 126 -4.49 5.44 -3.06
CA ALA A 126 -4.77 4.56 -4.20
C ALA A 126 -4.53 5.35 -5.48
N PHE A 127 -3.99 4.70 -6.50
CA PHE A 127 -3.83 5.28 -7.83
C PHE A 127 -4.59 4.45 -8.86
N TYR A 128 -5.58 5.09 -9.49
CA TYR A 128 -6.36 4.53 -10.58
C TYR A 128 -5.75 4.97 -11.91
N HIS A 129 -4.98 4.07 -12.54
CA HIS A 129 -4.20 4.33 -13.76
C HIS A 129 -5.06 4.67 -14.99
N GLU A 130 -6.38 4.47 -14.92
CA GLU A 130 -7.33 4.95 -15.94
C GLU A 130 -7.42 6.49 -16.01
N TYR A 131 -6.92 7.19 -14.99
CA TYR A 131 -6.95 8.63 -14.86
C TYR A 131 -5.53 9.23 -14.75
N SER A 132 -5.43 10.54 -14.93
CA SER A 132 -4.20 11.29 -14.64
C SER A 132 -3.84 11.20 -13.16
N ILE A 133 -2.58 11.47 -12.78
CA ILE A 133 -2.17 11.49 -11.35
C ILE A 133 -3.04 12.45 -10.54
N GLU A 134 -3.39 13.61 -11.10
CA GLU A 134 -4.16 14.66 -10.43
C GLU A 134 -5.59 14.21 -10.09
N GLU A 135 -6.16 13.32 -10.90
CA GLU A 135 -7.54 12.84 -10.75
C GLU A 135 -7.61 11.45 -10.12
N GLY A 136 -6.66 10.58 -10.44
CA GLY A 136 -6.64 9.17 -10.07
C GLY A 136 -5.95 8.88 -8.75
N LEU A 137 -5.18 9.82 -8.19
CA LEU A 137 -4.49 9.64 -6.92
C LEU A 137 -5.35 10.15 -5.76
N ILE A 138 -5.91 9.23 -4.97
CA ILE A 138 -6.78 9.57 -3.85
C ILE A 138 -6.18 9.14 -2.52
N GLU A 139 -6.32 9.97 -1.48
CA GLU A 139 -5.95 9.58 -0.12
C GLU A 139 -6.99 8.58 0.44
N ILE A 140 -6.50 7.43 0.91
CA ILE A 140 -7.36 6.33 1.36
C ILE A 140 -7.19 5.99 2.84
N ALA A 141 -6.02 6.24 3.43
CA ALA A 141 -5.81 6.09 4.86
C ALA A 141 -4.72 7.03 5.38
N PRO A 142 -4.81 7.48 6.65
CA PRO A 142 -3.90 8.48 7.21
C PRO A 142 -2.50 7.94 7.51
N ASN A 143 -2.38 6.63 7.74
CA ASN A 143 -1.11 5.95 7.92
C ASN A 143 -1.24 4.43 7.68
N PHE A 144 -0.10 3.74 7.62
CA PHE A 144 -0.05 2.31 7.35
C PHE A 144 -0.75 1.43 8.40
N ASN A 145 -0.70 1.80 9.69
CA ASN A 145 -1.37 1.01 10.74
C ASN A 145 -2.88 1.09 10.60
N ASP A 146 -3.40 2.30 10.38
CA ASP A 146 -4.82 2.53 10.17
C ASP A 146 -5.29 1.79 8.92
N PHE A 147 -4.54 1.87 7.81
CA PHE A 147 -4.79 1.07 6.61
C PHE A 147 -4.89 -0.44 6.92
N CYS A 148 -3.86 -1.05 7.52
CA CYS A 148 -3.89 -2.49 7.83
C CYS A 148 -5.01 -2.87 8.81
N SER A 149 -5.34 -1.99 9.76
CA SER A 149 -6.39 -2.20 10.74
C SER A 149 -7.80 -2.08 10.17
N SER A 150 -7.95 -1.50 8.97
CA SER A 150 -9.23 -1.41 8.27
C SER A 150 -9.49 -2.54 7.28
N LEU A 151 -8.49 -3.40 7.03
CA LEU A 151 -8.65 -4.50 6.08
C LEU A 151 -9.55 -5.59 6.66
N GLU A 152 -10.61 -5.89 5.92
CA GLU A 152 -11.57 -6.93 6.23
C GLU A 152 -11.69 -7.90 5.04
N ASN A 153 -12.02 -9.17 5.28
CA ASN A 153 -12.39 -10.05 4.18
C ASN A 153 -13.69 -9.54 3.56
N TRP A 154 -13.69 -9.37 2.24
CA TRP A 154 -14.92 -9.12 1.53
C TRP A 154 -15.87 -10.32 1.68
N THR A 155 -17.06 -10.05 2.20
CA THR A 155 -18.17 -10.99 2.23
C THR A 155 -19.34 -10.34 1.52
N LEU A 156 -19.84 -10.98 0.47
CA LEU A 156 -21.14 -10.63 -0.12
C LEU A 156 -22.19 -10.83 0.98
N LYS A 157 -22.72 -9.74 1.53
CA LYS A 157 -23.91 -9.76 2.38
C LYS A 157 -25.17 -9.77 1.54
#